data_AF-A0A6A4RFT1-F1
#
_entry.id   AF-A0A6A4RFT1-F1
#
_cell.length_a   1.000
_cell.length_b   1.000
_cell.length_c   1.000
_cell.angle_alpha   90.00
_cell.angle_beta   90.00
_cell.angle_gamma   90.00
#
_symmetry.space_group_name_H-M   'P 1'
#
loop_
_entity.id
_entity.type
_entity.pdbx_description
1 polymer ?
#
loop_
_entity_poly.entity_id
_entity_poly.type
_entity_poly.pdbx_seq_one_letter_code
_entity_poly.pdbx_strand_id
1 'polypeptide(L)'
;MLDSKGKEMSKCKTAVCRGQPSPTYKETFVFQVALFQLSEVSLVLSVFCRRSSMKPRERLGWVSLGLNSTGEEQQTHWAEMKDAEGQQVCHWHTLSDT
;
A
#
# COMPACT_ATOMS: atom_id res chain seq x y z
N MET A 1 2.94 -7.09 0.80
CA MET A 1 2.01 -7.62 1.81
C MET A 1 2.79 -8.37 2.86
N LEU A 2 2.43 -8.19 4.12
CA LEU A 2 3.06 -8.79 5.29
C LEU A 2 2.07 -9.71 5.99
N ASP A 3 2.58 -10.78 6.60
CA ASP A 3 1.80 -11.62 7.52
C ASP A 3 1.71 -11.00 8.93
N SER A 4 1.04 -11.68 9.86
CA SER A 4 0.86 -11.24 11.24
C SER A 4 2.16 -11.12 12.03
N LYS A 5 3.24 -11.72 11.56
CA LYS A 5 4.59 -11.63 12.13
C LYS A 5 5.44 -10.56 11.44
N GLY A 6 4.87 -9.79 10.52
CA GLY A 6 5.56 -8.78 9.74
C GLY A 6 6.47 -9.34 8.64
N LYS A 7 6.39 -10.63 8.33
CA LYS A 7 7.20 -11.26 7.27
C LYS A 7 6.61 -10.92 5.90
N GLU A 8 7.47 -10.57 4.96
CA GLU A 8 7.08 -10.29 3.57
C GLU A 8 6.52 -11.56 2.91
N MET A 9 5.23 -11.52 2.54
CA MET A 9 4.56 -12.58 1.78
C MET A 9 4.71 -12.35 0.28
N SER A 10 4.60 -11.10 -0.15
CA SER A 10 4.61 -10.71 -1.56
C SER A 10 4.95 -9.24 -1.72
N LYS A 11 5.54 -8.89 -2.87
CA LYS A 11 5.98 -7.54 -3.18
C LYS A 11 5.82 -7.25 -4.66
N CYS A 12 5.16 -6.14 -4.96
CA CYS A 12 5.07 -5.57 -6.29
C CYS A 12 5.54 -4.11 -6.25
N LYS A 13 5.85 -3.56 -7.42
CA LYS A 13 6.29 -2.16 -7.58
C LYS A 13 5.64 -1.62 -8.84
N THR A 14 5.33 -0.32 -8.81
CA THR A 14 4.83 0.37 -9.99
C THR A 14 5.94 0.67 -11.00
N ALA A 15 5.54 1.07 -12.20
CA ALA A 15 6.44 1.72 -13.14
C ALA A 15 7.01 3.03 -12.56
N VAL A 16 8.13 3.49 -13.11
CA VAL A 16 8.78 4.72 -12.65
C VAL A 16 8.27 5.92 -13.45
N CYS A 17 7.49 6.79 -12.82
CA CYS A 17 7.10 8.07 -13.40
C CYS A 17 8.23 9.11 -13.20
N ARG A 18 8.76 9.67 -14.30
CA ARG A 18 9.80 10.72 -14.26
C ARG A 18 9.22 12.07 -14.63
N GLY A 19 9.65 13.12 -13.93
CA GLY A 19 9.24 14.50 -14.24
C GLY A 19 7.78 14.84 -13.90
N GLN A 20 7.08 13.97 -13.16
CA GLN A 20 5.68 14.19 -12.75
C GLN A 20 5.62 14.34 -11.22
N PRO A 21 5.36 15.54 -10.69
CA PRO A 21 5.20 15.75 -9.24
C PRO A 21 3.95 15.06 -8.69
N SER A 22 2.96 14.81 -9.54
CA SER A 22 1.72 14.09 -9.24
C SER A 22 1.56 12.93 -10.23
N PRO A 23 2.24 11.80 -10.00
CA PRO A 23 2.24 10.68 -10.95
C PRO A 23 0.89 9.98 -11.00
N THR A 24 0.49 9.53 -12.20
CA THR A 24 -0.70 8.70 -12.40
C THR A 24 -0.28 7.31 -12.88
N TYR A 25 -0.51 6.28 -12.06
CA TYR A 25 -0.08 4.91 -12.37
C TYR A 25 -1.15 4.11 -13.12
N LYS A 26 -2.42 4.12 -12.67
CA LYS A 26 -3.50 3.27 -13.20
C LYS A 26 -3.10 1.79 -13.33
N GLU A 27 -2.28 1.31 -12.40
CA GLU A 27 -1.82 -0.08 -12.33
C GLU A 27 -2.65 -0.84 -11.30
N THR A 28 -2.89 -2.13 -11.56
CA THR A 28 -3.59 -3.03 -10.64
C THR A 28 -2.65 -4.13 -10.17
N PHE A 29 -2.61 -4.35 -8.86
CA PHE A 29 -1.84 -5.44 -8.25
C PHE A 29 -2.79 -6.45 -7.62
N VAL A 30 -2.52 -7.73 -7.83
CA VAL A 30 -3.31 -8.83 -7.28
C VAL A 30 -2.45 -9.59 -6.28
N PHE A 31 -2.96 -9.74 -5.05
CA PHE A 31 -2.34 -10.52 -3.99
C PHE A 31 -3.31 -11.63 -3.59
N GLN A 32 -2.87 -12.88 -3.70
CA GLN A 32 -3.69 -14.02 -3.27
C GLN A 32 -3.56 -14.19 -1.76
N VAL A 33 -4.70 -14.13 -1.05
CA VAL A 33 -4.80 -14.31 0.39
C VAL A 33 -5.98 -15.22 0.66
N ALA A 34 -5.82 -16.21 1.53
CA ALA A 34 -6.94 -17.03 1.97
C ALA A 34 -7.87 -16.21 2.89
N LEU A 35 -9.18 -16.38 2.76
CA LEU A 35 -10.16 -15.55 3.47
C LEU A 35 -9.95 -15.53 4.99
N PHE A 36 -9.62 -16.67 5.59
CA PHE A 36 -9.34 -16.78 7.03
C PHE A 36 -8.06 -16.06 7.47
N GLN A 37 -7.13 -15.78 6.56
CA GLN A 37 -5.89 -15.03 6.83
C GLN A 37 -6.07 -13.53 6.59
N LEU A 38 -7.17 -13.10 5.97
CA LEU A 38 -7.35 -11.71 5.55
C LEU A 38 -7.37 -10.72 6.73
N SER A 39 -7.77 -11.16 7.92
CA SER A 39 -7.71 -10.38 9.16
C SER A 39 -6.31 -10.28 9.76
N GLU A 40 -5.38 -11.11 9.31
CA GLU A 40 -4.03 -11.25 9.88
C GLU A 40 -2.93 -10.67 8.98
N VAL A 41 -3.28 -10.15 7.80
CA VAL A 41 -2.33 -9.57 6.86
C VAL A 41 -2.32 -8.05 6.93
N SER A 42 -1.21 -7.46 6.50
CA SER A 42 -1.08 -6.02 6.30
C SER A 42 -0.57 -5.69 4.90
N LEU A 43 -1.30 -4.85 4.18
CA LEU A 43 -0.85 -4.26 2.92
C LEU A 43 -0.10 -2.96 3.21
N VAL A 44 1.22 -3.00 3.05
CA VAL A 44 2.08 -1.82 3.20
C VAL A 44 2.39 -1.23 1.82
N LEU A 45 2.03 0.03 1.64
CA LEU A 45 2.36 0.85 0.48
C LEU A 45 3.45 1.83 0.88
N SER A 46 4.51 1.92 0.09
CA SER A 46 5.62 2.83 0.35
C SER A 46 5.94 3.63 -0.91
N VAL A 47 5.95 4.95 -0.76
CA VAL A 47 6.23 5.87 -1.86
C VAL A 47 7.69 6.27 -1.81
N PHE A 48 8.37 6.14 -2.95
CA PHE A 48 9.77 6.49 -3.09
C PHE A 48 9.94 7.58 -4.13
N CYS A 49 10.78 8.56 -3.81
CA CYS A 49 11.19 9.60 -4.74
C CYS A 49 12.68 9.50 -5.02
N ARG A 50 13.04 9.84 -6.26
CA ARG A 50 14.43 9.97 -6.67
C ARG A 50 14.64 11.38 -7.21
N ARG A 51 15.20 12.26 -6.36
CA ARG A 51 15.48 13.66 -6.72
C ARG A 51 16.59 13.81 -7.77
N SER A 52 17.52 12.87 -7.84
CA SER A 52 18.60 12.88 -8.84
C SER A 52 19.02 11.46 -9.21
N SER A 53 19.43 11.24 -10.46
CA SER A 53 19.99 9.97 -10.93
C SER A 53 21.23 9.52 -10.15
N MET A 54 21.95 10.45 -9.51
CA MET A 54 23.13 10.11 -8.72
C MET A 54 22.80 9.85 -7.24
N LYS A 55 21.60 10.22 -6.78
CA LYS A 55 21.16 9.97 -5.40
C LYS A 55 20.38 8.66 -5.29
N PRO A 56 20.50 7.95 -4.14
CA PRO A 56 19.65 6.81 -3.85
C PRO A 56 18.18 7.23 -3.80
N ARG A 57 17.29 6.24 -3.94
CA ARG A 57 15.86 6.46 -3.75
C ARG A 57 15.60 6.73 -2.26
N GLU A 58 14.93 7.84 -1.98
CA GLU A 58 14.49 8.20 -0.65
C GLU A 58 13.03 7.79 -0.50
N ARG A 59 12.68 7.19 0.64
CA ARG A 59 11.29 6.93 0.98
C ARG A 59 10.66 8.26 1.35
N LEU A 60 9.62 8.68 0.63
CA LEU A 60 8.85 9.88 0.95
C LEU A 60 7.92 9.63 2.13
N GLY A 61 7.31 8.44 2.16
CA GLY A 61 6.34 8.07 3.19
C GLY A 61 5.73 6.72 2.88
N TRP A 62 4.86 6.27 3.77
CA TRP A 62 4.24 4.95 3.67
C TRP A 62 2.88 4.95 4.36
N VAL A 63 2.09 3.93 4.05
CA VAL A 63 0.78 3.69 4.66
C VAL A 63 0.58 2.18 4.77
N SER A 64 -0.11 1.72 5.82
CA SER A 64 -0.43 0.31 6.01
C SER A 64 -1.93 0.15 6.20
N LEU A 65 -2.50 -0.86 5.54
CA LEU A 65 -3.92 -1.24 5.65
C LEU A 65 -4.02 -2.70 6.11
N GLY A 66 -4.99 -3.01 6.96
CA GLY A 66 -5.20 -4.37 7.50
C GLY A 66 -4.87 -4.46 8.98
N LEU A 67 -4.24 -5.57 9.40
CA LEU A 67 -3.95 -5.86 10.81
C LEU A 67 -3.18 -4.73 11.50
N ASN A 68 -2.13 -4.22 10.86
CA ASN A 68 -1.29 -3.15 11.38
C ASN A 68 -1.55 -1.85 10.62
N SER A 69 -2.80 -1.38 10.62
CA SER A 69 -3.17 -0.13 9.94
C SER A 69 -2.49 1.08 10.58
N THR A 70 -2.07 2.06 9.78
CA THR A 70 -1.38 3.28 10.27
C THR A 70 -2.31 4.27 10.97
N GLY A 71 -3.62 4.15 10.80
CA GLY A 71 -4.64 5.05 11.33
C GLY A 71 -6.05 4.57 11.03
N GLU A 72 -7.03 5.31 11.54
CA GLU A 72 -8.46 4.99 11.45
C GLU A 72 -8.94 4.94 9.99
N GLU A 73 -8.55 5.91 9.16
CA GLU A 73 -8.92 5.94 7.72
C GLU A 73 -8.50 4.66 6.97
N GLN A 74 -7.30 4.14 7.28
CA GLN A 74 -6.81 2.90 6.66
C GLN A 74 -7.57 1.67 7.14
N GLN A 75 -7.93 1.64 8.42
CA GLN A 75 -8.72 0.57 8.99
C GLN A 75 -10.13 0.55 8.41
N THR A 76 -10.77 1.73 8.28
CA THR A 76 -12.09 1.89 7.66
C THR A 76 -12.06 1.44 6.21
N HIS A 77 -11.08 1.90 5.42
CA HIS A 77 -10.93 1.43 4.03
C HIS A 77 -10.74 -0.08 3.94
N TRP A 78 -9.95 -0.69 4.83
CA TRP A 78 -9.78 -2.15 4.83
C TRP A 78 -11.07 -2.89 5.20
N ALA A 79 -11.86 -2.35 6.14
CA ALA A 79 -13.16 -2.92 6.50
C ALA A 79 -14.14 -2.85 5.31
N GLU A 80 -14.29 -1.67 4.70
CA GLU A 80 -15.15 -1.47 3.52
C GLU A 80 -14.74 -2.40 2.38
N MET A 81 -13.44 -2.59 2.12
CA MET A 81 -12.96 -3.51 1.08
C MET A 81 -13.38 -4.96 1.34
N LYS A 82 -13.36 -5.41 2.60
CA LYS A 82 -13.82 -6.77 2.95
C LYS A 82 -15.33 -6.91 2.75
N ASP A 83 -16.10 -5.89 3.14
CA ASP A 83 -17.56 -5.90 3.08
C ASP A 83 -18.09 -5.68 1.65
N ALA A 84 -17.27 -5.10 0.77
CA ALA A 84 -17.60 -4.85 -0.63
C ALA A 84 -17.58 -6.12 -1.52
N GLU A 85 -17.21 -7.28 -0.98
CA GLU A 85 -17.27 -8.60 -1.63
C GLU A 85 -16.74 -8.63 -3.08
N GLY A 86 -15.60 -7.98 -3.31
CA GLY A 86 -14.94 -7.94 -4.63
C GLY A 86 -15.23 -6.70 -5.46
N GLN A 87 -16.10 -5.79 -4.99
CA GLN A 87 -16.19 -4.44 -5.56
C GLN A 87 -14.97 -3.60 -5.17
N GLN A 88 -14.54 -2.72 -6.08
CA GLN A 88 -13.41 -1.84 -5.83
C GLN A 88 -13.83 -0.67 -4.96
N VAL A 89 -13.10 -0.47 -3.86
CA VAL A 89 -13.24 0.69 -2.97
C VAL A 89 -12.06 1.64 -3.23
N CYS A 90 -12.32 2.95 -3.26
CA CYS A 90 -11.31 3.97 -3.52
C CYS A 90 -11.27 4.99 -2.39
N HIS A 91 -10.09 5.17 -1.81
CA HIS A 91 -9.83 6.18 -0.78
C HIS A 91 -8.50 6.87 -1.01
N TRP A 92 -8.44 8.15 -0.67
CA TRP A 92 -7.18 8.86 -0.51
C TRP A 92 -6.61 8.58 0.88
N HIS A 93 -5.29 8.51 0.98
CA HIS A 93 -4.59 8.29 2.24
C HIS A 93 -3.44 9.28 2.37
N THR A 94 -3.32 9.92 3.53
CA THR A 94 -2.15 10.72 3.86
C THR A 94 -0.99 9.79 4.19
N LEU A 95 0.19 10.05 3.61
CA LEU A 95 1.38 9.25 3.89
C LEU A 95 1.88 9.56 5.30
N SER A 96 2.20 8.52 6.06
CA SER A 96 2.92 8.67 7.33
C SER A 96 4.39 9.02 7.07
N ASP A 97 4.90 9.95 7.87
CA ASP A 97 6.32 10.32 7.91
C ASP A 97 7.20 9.17 8.42
N THR A 98 8.50 9.31 8.22
CA THR A 98 9.53 8.37 8.69
C THR A 98 10.04 8.75 10.07
#